data_AF-A0AAD3HM22-F1
#
_entry.id   AF-A0AAD3HM22-F1
#
_cell.length_a   1.000
_cell.length_b   1.000
_cell.length_c   1.000
_cell.angle_alpha   90.00
_cell.angle_beta   90.00
_cell.angle_gamma   90.00
#
_symmetry.space_group_name_H-M   'P 1'
#
loop_
_entity.id
_entity.type
_entity.pdbx_description
1 polymer ?
#
loop_
_entity_poly.entity_id
_entity_poly.type
_entity_poly.pdbx_seq_one_letter_code
_entity_poly.pdbx_strand_id
1 'polypeptide(L)'
;FMLPNPDEAVIWRGPRKNGLIKQFLKDVDWGALDFLVVDAPPGTSDEHITIAQCLQSAAVPSADGSSSAPSGTSGSSSTASAIIVTTPQDVAIIDVRKEVSFCRKVGLPVLGVVENMAGLVTPAGRCTFTTVGGEAQDVTSEVLALLAERFPGR
;
A
#
# COMPACT_ATOMS: atom_id res chain seq x y z
N PHE A 1 -5.72 -4.80 26.23
CA PHE A 1 -5.11 -6.13 26.41
C PHE A 1 -3.62 -5.93 26.58
N MET A 2 -3.05 -6.33 27.71
CA MET A 2 -1.59 -6.30 27.92
C MET A 2 -1.01 -7.63 27.44
N LEU A 3 0.01 -7.55 26.58
CA LEU A 3 0.79 -8.72 26.19
C LEU A 3 1.60 -9.21 27.40
N PRO A 4 1.75 -10.52 27.61
CA PRO A 4 2.62 -11.06 28.66
C PRO A 4 4.08 -10.62 28.49
N ASN A 5 4.49 -10.45 27.23
CA ASN A 5 5.80 -9.98 26.82
C ASN A 5 5.63 -9.01 25.62
N PRO A 6 6.18 -7.78 25.68
CA PRO A 6 6.08 -6.83 24.57
C PRO A 6 6.72 -7.31 23.25
N ASP A 7 7.66 -8.24 23.31
CA ASP A 7 8.36 -8.77 22.13
C ASP A 7 7.65 -9.99 21.50
N GLU A 8 6.57 -10.49 22.09
CA GLU A 8 5.83 -11.64 21.58
C GLU A 8 4.71 -11.24 20.61
N ALA A 9 4.76 -11.80 19.41
CA ALA A 9 3.67 -11.69 18.45
C ALA A 9 2.45 -12.50 18.92
N VAL A 10 1.28 -11.86 18.93
CA VAL A 10 0.01 -12.57 19.18
C VAL A 10 -0.69 -12.88 17.87
N ILE A 11 -1.06 -14.14 17.72
CA ILE A 11 -1.83 -14.61 16.58
C ILE A 11 -3.31 -14.43 16.88
N TRP A 12 -3.95 -13.47 16.22
CA TRP A 12 -5.38 -13.21 16.34
C TRP A 12 -6.15 -13.90 15.21
N ARG A 13 -7.22 -14.63 15.53
CA ARG A 13 -8.00 -15.40 14.55
C ARG A 13 -9.48 -15.03 14.57
N GLY A 14 -10.07 -15.03 13.36
CA GLY A 14 -11.51 -14.98 13.12
C GLY A 14 -12.21 -13.81 13.85
N PRO A 15 -13.27 -14.08 14.66
CA PRO A 15 -14.08 -13.04 15.28
C PRO A 15 -13.31 -12.07 16.18
N ARG A 16 -12.25 -12.54 16.86
CA ARG A 16 -11.47 -11.72 17.80
C ARG A 16 -10.71 -10.61 17.07
N LYS A 17 -10.17 -10.92 15.89
CA LYS A 17 -9.51 -9.96 14.99
C LYS A 17 -10.52 -8.93 14.47
N ASN A 18 -11.68 -9.37 13.99
CA ASN A 18 -12.72 -8.47 13.46
C ASN A 18 -13.28 -7.55 14.56
N GLY A 19 -13.41 -8.04 15.79
CA GLY A 19 -13.79 -7.24 16.95
C GLY A 19 -12.77 -6.15 17.26
N LEU A 20 -11.48 -6.47 17.21
CA LEU A 20 -10.41 -5.48 17.41
C LEU A 20 -10.39 -4.42 16.32
N ILE A 21 -10.54 -4.79 15.04
CA ILE A 21 -10.62 -3.82 13.93
C ILE A 21 -11.79 -2.86 14.18
N LYS A 22 -12.96 -3.37 14.55
CA LYS A 22 -14.15 -2.57 14.88
C LYS A 22 -13.88 -1.62 16.04
N GLN A 23 -13.31 -2.13 17.13
CA GLN A 23 -12.97 -1.33 18.30
C GLN A 23 -11.97 -0.22 17.94
N PHE A 24 -10.95 -0.52 17.13
CA PHE A 24 -9.93 0.46 16.74
C PHE A 24 -10.51 1.57 15.86
N LEU A 25 -11.42 1.22 14.95
CA LEU A 25 -12.06 2.20 14.07
C LEU A 25 -13.19 2.99 14.73
N LYS A 26 -13.82 2.47 15.80
CA LYS A 26 -15.00 3.09 16.43
C LYS A 26 -14.77 3.69 17.81
N ASP A 27 -13.89 3.08 18.60
CA ASP A 27 -13.75 3.36 20.03
C ASP A 27 -12.43 4.08 20.37
N VAL A 28 -11.61 4.37 19.36
CA VAL A 28 -10.41 5.22 19.49
C VAL A 28 -10.76 6.63 19.04
N ASP A 29 -10.48 7.61 19.90
CA ASP A 29 -10.57 9.01 19.53
C ASP A 29 -9.33 9.42 18.74
N TRP A 30 -9.52 9.60 17.44
CA TRP A 30 -8.47 10.02 16.51
C TRP A 30 -8.34 11.55 16.41
N GLY A 31 -9.26 12.30 17.01
CA GLY A 31 -9.38 13.74 16.80
C GLY A 31 -9.79 14.11 15.37
N ALA A 32 -9.45 15.34 14.96
CA ALA A 32 -9.66 15.79 13.59
C ALA A 32 -8.59 15.19 12.67
N LEU A 33 -9.00 14.44 11.64
CA LEU A 33 -8.13 13.84 10.64
C LEU A 33 -8.59 14.20 9.24
N ASP A 34 -7.64 14.57 8.38
CA ASP A 34 -7.87 14.69 6.94
C ASP A 34 -7.82 13.32 6.25
N PHE A 35 -6.93 12.44 6.73
CA PHE A 35 -6.70 11.12 6.17
C PHE A 35 -6.45 10.09 7.26
N LEU A 36 -7.04 8.90 7.09
CA LEU A 36 -6.72 7.69 7.85
C LEU A 36 -6.19 6.64 6.88
N VAL A 37 -4.94 6.22 7.07
CA VAL A 37 -4.32 5.16 6.27
C VAL A 37 -4.38 3.85 7.03
N VAL A 38 -4.88 2.81 6.37
CA VAL A 38 -4.95 1.45 6.93
C VAL A 38 -4.02 0.55 6.15
N ASP A 39 -3.00 0.01 6.82
CA ASP A 39 -2.14 -1.03 6.28
C ASP A 39 -2.86 -2.38 6.38
N ALA A 40 -3.44 -2.82 5.27
CA ALA A 40 -4.22 -4.05 5.22
C ALA A 40 -3.31 -5.25 4.90
N PRO A 41 -3.59 -6.44 5.47
CA PRO A 41 -2.85 -7.64 5.10
C PRO A 41 -2.96 -7.92 3.59
N PRO A 42 -2.04 -8.69 3.00
CA PRO A 42 -2.10 -8.99 1.57
C PRO A 42 -3.28 -9.90 1.21
N GLY A 43 -3.75 -9.80 -0.03
CA GLY A 43 -4.79 -10.65 -0.62
C GLY A 43 -6.23 -10.20 -0.30
N THR A 44 -7.21 -11.04 -0.60
CA THR A 44 -8.65 -10.67 -0.56
C THR A 44 -9.32 -11.15 0.74
N SER A 45 -8.76 -10.78 1.89
CA SER A 45 -9.17 -11.29 3.21
C SER A 45 -10.44 -10.62 3.79
N ASP A 46 -11.04 -11.22 4.82
CA ASP A 46 -12.23 -10.68 5.51
C ASP A 46 -11.95 -9.34 6.23
N GLU A 47 -10.68 -9.03 6.49
CA GLU A 47 -10.22 -7.77 7.06
C GLU A 47 -10.65 -6.59 6.18
N HIS A 48 -10.40 -6.66 4.87
CA HIS A 48 -10.73 -5.58 3.94
C HIS A 48 -12.24 -5.32 3.92
N ILE A 49 -13.04 -6.39 3.96
CA ILE A 49 -14.51 -6.30 4.03
C ILE A 49 -14.92 -5.61 5.33
N THR A 50 -14.34 -6.04 6.46
CA THR A 50 -14.67 -5.49 7.78
C THR A 50 -14.32 -4.00 7.84
N ILE A 51 -13.14 -3.60 7.35
CA ILE A 51 -12.70 -2.20 7.30
C ILE A 51 -13.64 -1.38 6.43
N ALA A 52 -13.89 -1.81 5.19
CA ALA A 52 -14.76 -1.10 4.25
C ALA A 52 -16.18 -0.91 4.81
N GLN A 53 -16.76 -1.96 5.39
CA GLN A 53 -18.09 -1.89 6.02
C GLN A 53 -18.11 -0.95 7.23
N CYS A 54 -17.07 -0.98 8.08
CA CYS A 54 -17.00 -0.09 9.24
C CYS A 54 -16.94 1.38 8.81
N LEU A 55 -16.08 1.71 7.85
CA LEU A 55 -15.90 3.09 7.37
C LEU A 55 -17.12 3.59 6.60
N GLN A 56 -17.78 2.72 5.81
CA GLN A 56 -19.02 3.06 5.13
C GLN A 56 -20.17 3.34 6.10
N SER A 57 -20.24 2.61 7.23
CA SER A 57 -21.23 2.87 8.29
C SER A 57 -20.93 4.13 9.11
N ALA A 58 -19.69 4.60 9.10
CA ALA A 58 -19.24 5.78 9.84
C ALA A 58 -19.30 7.07 8.99
N ALA A 59 -19.92 7.01 7.80
CA ALA A 59 -19.98 8.11 6.85
C ALA A 59 -20.30 9.44 7.54
N VAL A 60 -19.29 10.30 7.58
CA VAL A 60 -19.33 11.63 8.15
C VAL A 60 -20.32 12.46 7.31
N PRO A 61 -21.33 13.10 7.91
CA PRO A 61 -22.08 14.12 7.20
C PRO A 61 -21.08 15.19 6.77
N SER A 62 -20.96 15.39 5.45
CA SER A 62 -20.13 16.46 4.87
C SER A 62 -20.32 17.75 5.67
N ALA A 63 -19.24 18.26 6.28
CA ALA A 63 -19.26 19.50 7.06
C ALA A 63 -19.70 20.71 6.21
N ASP A 64 -19.55 20.59 4.90
CA ASP A 64 -20.08 21.51 3.93
C ASP A 64 -21.45 20.99 3.51
N GLY A 65 -22.53 21.63 3.99
CA GLY A 65 -23.92 21.34 3.65
C GLY A 65 -24.29 21.50 2.16
N SER A 66 -23.31 21.50 1.25
CA SER A 66 -23.50 21.43 -0.19
C SER A 66 -23.74 19.98 -0.60
N SER A 67 -25.01 19.58 -0.58
CA SER A 67 -25.47 18.39 -1.30
C SER A 67 -25.39 18.64 -2.82
N SER A 68 -24.18 18.56 -3.37
CA SER A 68 -23.99 18.41 -4.81
C SER A 68 -23.23 17.11 -5.07
N ALA A 69 -23.88 15.99 -4.75
CA ALA A 69 -23.56 14.74 -5.42
C ALA A 69 -23.79 14.97 -6.92
N PRO A 70 -22.82 14.67 -7.80
CA PRO A 70 -23.05 14.74 -9.24
C PRO A 70 -24.18 13.77 -9.58
N SER A 71 -25.29 14.31 -10.08
CA SER A 71 -26.41 13.54 -10.60
C SER A 71 -25.94 12.76 -11.83
N GLY A 72 -25.54 11.50 -11.62
CA GLY A 72 -25.12 10.63 -12.72
C GLY A 72 -24.46 9.31 -12.32
N THR A 73 -23.97 9.15 -11.09
CA THR A 73 -23.39 7.86 -10.65
C THR A 73 -24.20 7.28 -9.52
N SER A 74 -25.02 6.29 -9.85
CA SER A 74 -25.54 5.28 -8.92
C SER A 74 -24.34 4.54 -8.31
N GLY A 75 -23.68 5.13 -7.32
CA GLY A 75 -22.51 4.57 -6.66
C GLY A 75 -22.57 4.90 -5.18
N SER A 76 -22.57 3.87 -4.35
CA SER A 76 -22.44 3.99 -2.90
C SER A 76 -21.30 4.95 -2.54
N SER A 77 -21.59 6.05 -1.85
CA SER A 77 -20.56 6.98 -1.35
C SER A 77 -19.84 6.31 -0.19
N SER A 78 -18.89 5.43 -0.51
CA SER A 78 -17.90 4.92 0.44
C SER A 78 -16.87 6.02 0.69
N THR A 79 -16.68 6.41 1.95
CA THR A 79 -15.60 7.30 2.36
C THR A 79 -14.23 6.63 2.27
N ALA A 80 -14.20 5.30 2.30
CA ALA A 80 -12.99 4.51 2.12
C ALA A 80 -12.69 4.28 0.63
N SER A 81 -11.41 4.31 0.28
CA SER A 81 -10.88 3.95 -1.03
C SER A 81 -9.59 3.13 -0.88
N ALA A 82 -9.19 2.40 -1.92
CA ALA A 82 -8.00 1.56 -1.94
C ALA A 82 -6.89 2.13 -2.82
N ILE A 83 -5.65 1.96 -2.37
CA ILE A 83 -4.44 2.05 -3.19
C ILE A 83 -3.84 0.65 -3.23
N ILE A 84 -3.60 0.11 -4.42
CA ILE A 84 -3.03 -1.23 -4.57
C ILE A 84 -1.53 -1.09 -4.75
N VAL A 85 -0.75 -1.72 -3.88
CA VAL A 85 0.71 -1.76 -3.99
C VAL A 85 1.11 -3.09 -4.62
N THR A 86 2.02 -3.04 -5.61
CA THR A 86 2.52 -4.22 -6.32
C THR A 86 4.03 -4.12 -6.54
N THR A 87 4.61 -5.12 -7.18
CA THR A 87 6.03 -5.15 -7.57
C THR A 87 6.13 -5.57 -9.04
N PRO A 88 7.21 -5.24 -9.76
CA PRO A 88 7.29 -5.42 -11.23
C PRO A 88 7.24 -6.86 -11.73
N GLN A 89 7.27 -7.88 -10.85
CA GLN A 89 7.28 -9.27 -11.25
C GLN A 89 5.90 -9.74 -11.73
N ASP A 90 5.87 -10.54 -12.81
CA ASP A 90 4.63 -11.04 -13.43
C ASP A 90 3.67 -11.74 -12.47
N VAL A 91 4.21 -12.39 -11.42
CA VAL A 91 3.40 -13.06 -10.39
C VAL A 91 2.55 -12.06 -9.62
N ALA A 92 3.05 -10.86 -9.35
CA ALA A 92 2.34 -9.82 -8.62
C ALA A 92 1.16 -9.23 -9.43
N ILE A 93 1.25 -9.23 -10.77
CA ILE A 93 0.17 -8.75 -11.66
C ILE A 93 -1.10 -9.58 -11.49
N ILE A 94 -0.97 -10.89 -11.31
CA ILE A 94 -2.12 -11.78 -11.12
C ILE A 94 -2.87 -11.41 -9.83
N ASP A 95 -2.14 -11.10 -8.76
CA ASP A 95 -2.74 -10.74 -7.49
C ASP A 95 -3.35 -9.33 -7.52
N VAL A 96 -2.72 -8.37 -8.22
CA VAL A 96 -3.34 -7.05 -8.50
C VAL A 96 -4.69 -7.22 -9.19
N ARG A 97 -4.79 -8.08 -10.19
CA ARG A 97 -6.06 -8.31 -10.91
C ARG A 97 -7.15 -8.87 -9.99
N LYS A 98 -6.79 -9.79 -9.10
CA LYS A 98 -7.73 -10.33 -8.10
C LYS A 98 -8.17 -9.23 -7.13
N GLU A 99 -7.24 -8.40 -6.68
CA GLU A 99 -7.50 -7.32 -5.71
C GLU A 99 -8.40 -6.22 -6.30
N VAL A 100 -8.15 -5.82 -7.55
CA VAL A 100 -9.04 -4.90 -8.28
C VAL A 100 -10.44 -5.48 -8.41
N SER A 101 -10.56 -6.77 -8.73
CA SER A 101 -11.85 -7.46 -8.83
C SER A 101 -12.58 -7.51 -7.48
N PHE A 102 -11.83 -7.80 -6.41
CA PHE A 102 -12.35 -7.78 -5.05
C PHE A 102 -12.87 -6.40 -4.65
N CYS A 103 -12.06 -5.34 -4.82
CA CYS A 103 -12.45 -3.96 -4.53
C CYS A 103 -13.76 -3.57 -5.23
N ARG A 104 -13.90 -3.93 -6.53
CA ARG A 104 -15.15 -3.72 -7.28
C ARG A 104 -16.35 -4.45 -6.68
N LYS A 105 -16.18 -5.71 -6.25
CA LYS A 105 -17.27 -6.50 -5.65
C LYS A 105 -17.74 -5.95 -4.32
N VAL A 106 -16.84 -5.37 -3.52
CA VAL A 106 -17.17 -4.79 -2.21
C VAL A 106 -17.51 -3.29 -2.29
N GLY A 107 -17.50 -2.70 -3.48
CA GLY A 107 -17.81 -1.29 -3.68
C GLY A 107 -16.74 -0.33 -3.15
N LEU A 108 -15.48 -0.78 -3.05
CA LEU A 108 -14.34 0.01 -2.61
C LEU A 108 -13.65 0.63 -3.85
N PRO A 109 -13.70 1.97 -4.04
CA PRO A 109 -13.04 2.62 -5.17
C PRO A 109 -11.53 2.42 -5.13
N VAL A 110 -10.90 2.06 -6.25
CA VAL A 110 -9.44 2.00 -6.37
C VAL A 110 -8.95 3.33 -6.92
N LEU A 111 -8.18 4.08 -6.13
CA LEU A 111 -7.61 5.38 -6.54
C LEU A 111 -6.45 5.21 -7.51
N GLY A 112 -5.69 4.13 -7.37
CA GLY A 112 -4.54 3.86 -8.22
C GLY A 112 -3.77 2.61 -7.82
N VAL A 113 -2.76 2.30 -8.64
CA VAL A 113 -1.80 1.22 -8.41
C VAL A 113 -0.41 1.84 -8.26
N VAL A 114 0.33 1.44 -7.23
CA VAL A 114 1.71 1.85 -6.98
C VAL A 114 2.61 0.64 -7.21
N GLU A 115 3.51 0.75 -8.18
CA GLU A 115 4.56 -0.25 -8.42
C GLU A 115 5.75 0.06 -7.51
N ASN A 116 5.92 -0.74 -6.47
CA ASN A 116 7.02 -0.67 -5.53
C ASN A 116 8.20 -1.54 -6.00
N MET A 117 9.38 -1.28 -5.45
CA MET A 117 10.62 -2.02 -5.78
C MET A 117 10.93 -2.01 -7.29
N ALA A 118 10.47 -0.99 -8.01
CA ALA A 118 10.69 -0.80 -9.42
C ALA A 118 12.05 -0.11 -9.64
N GLY A 119 13.07 -0.93 -9.93
CA GLY A 119 14.45 -0.46 -10.14
C GLY A 119 15.25 -0.27 -8.84
N LEU A 120 16.51 0.13 -9.02
CA LEU A 120 17.46 0.36 -7.93
C LEU A 120 18.12 1.71 -8.11
N VAL A 121 18.05 2.56 -7.08
CA VAL A 121 18.85 3.78 -6.98
C VAL A 121 19.87 3.58 -5.87
N THR A 122 21.14 3.60 -6.23
CA THR A 122 22.25 3.46 -5.28
C THR A 122 23.44 4.29 -5.75
N PRO A 123 24.28 4.83 -4.86
CA PRO A 123 25.54 5.43 -5.26
C PRO A 123 26.36 4.43 -6.08
N ALA A 124 26.89 4.86 -7.22
CA ALA A 124 27.70 4.00 -8.09
C ALA A 124 28.89 3.38 -7.33
N GLY A 125 29.45 4.09 -6.34
CA GLY A 125 30.51 3.58 -5.47
C GLY A 125 30.11 2.40 -4.56
N ARG A 126 28.83 1.99 -4.52
CA ARG A 126 28.35 0.77 -3.86
C ARG A 126 28.11 -0.39 -4.82
N CYS A 127 28.44 -0.21 -6.10
CA CYS A 127 28.31 -1.24 -7.13
C CYS A 127 29.69 -1.74 -7.55
N THR A 128 29.78 -3.03 -7.85
CA THR A 128 30.91 -3.62 -8.57
C THR A 128 30.52 -3.80 -10.02
N PHE A 129 31.35 -3.33 -10.94
CA PHE A 129 31.12 -3.44 -12.38
C PHE A 129 32.08 -4.48 -12.97
N THR A 130 31.54 -5.42 -13.75
CA THR A 130 32.35 -6.46 -14.39
C THR A 130 32.13 -6.50 -15.90
N THR A 131 33.13 -7.01 -16.63
CA THR A 131 33.03 -7.27 -18.06
C THR A 131 32.01 -8.37 -18.38
N VAL A 132 31.37 -8.29 -19.55
CA VAL A 132 30.44 -9.29 -20.09
C VAL A 132 30.96 -9.83 -21.41
N GLY A 133 30.77 -11.13 -21.67
CA GLY A 133 31.21 -11.79 -22.91
C GLY A 133 32.59 -12.46 -22.85
N GLY A 134 33.12 -12.73 -21.65
CA GLY A 134 34.41 -13.38 -21.42
C GLY A 134 34.61 -13.76 -19.94
N GLU A 135 35.86 -13.91 -19.49
CA GLU A 135 36.16 -14.03 -18.06
C GLU A 135 35.80 -12.73 -17.33
N ALA A 136 35.11 -12.86 -16.19
CA ALA A 136 34.64 -11.71 -15.43
C ALA A 136 35.82 -10.98 -14.79
N GLN A 137 36.09 -9.76 -15.25
CA GLN A 137 37.10 -8.87 -14.69
C GLN A 137 36.41 -7.69 -14.01
N ASP A 138 36.86 -7.34 -12.80
CA ASP A 138 36.40 -6.15 -12.08
C ASP A 138 36.96 -4.88 -12.74
N VAL A 139 36.07 -4.04 -13.23
CA VAL A 139 36.36 -2.77 -13.92
C VAL A 139 35.74 -1.57 -13.18
N THR A 140 35.43 -1.74 -11.89
CA THR A 140 34.71 -0.74 -11.08
C THR A 140 35.39 0.62 -11.08
N SER A 141 36.70 0.67 -10.85
CA SER A 141 37.45 1.93 -10.79
C SER A 141 37.42 2.70 -12.11
N GLU A 142 37.50 1.99 -13.24
CA GLU A 142 37.48 2.59 -14.58
C GLU A 142 36.10 3.15 -14.91
N VAL A 143 35.04 2.39 -14.60
CA VAL A 143 33.65 2.85 -14.78
C VAL A 143 33.37 4.07 -13.92
N LEU A 144 33.80 4.09 -12.65
CA LEU A 144 33.61 5.24 -11.77
C LEU A 144 34.36 6.49 -12.26
N ALA A 145 35.58 6.33 -12.76
CA ALA A 145 36.33 7.44 -13.36
C ALA A 145 35.62 8.00 -14.60
N LEU A 146 35.12 7.13 -15.49
CA LEU A 146 34.36 7.54 -16.68
C LEU A 146 33.06 8.26 -16.30
N LEU A 147 32.36 7.80 -15.26
CA LEU A 147 31.15 8.46 -14.78
C LEU A 147 31.46 9.85 -14.23
N ALA A 148 32.54 10.01 -13.47
CA ALA A 148 32.97 11.30 -12.92
C ALA A 148 33.37 12.29 -14.01
N GLU A 149 34.05 11.83 -15.07
CA GLU A 149 34.40 12.65 -16.23
C GLU A 149 33.15 13.10 -17.00
N ARG A 150 32.19 12.19 -17.20
CA ARG A 150 31.02 12.41 -18.06
C ARG A 150 29.88 13.15 -17.37
N PHE A 151 29.80 13.09 -16.05
CA PHE A 151 28.77 13.72 -15.23
C PHE A 151 29.37 14.51 -14.06
N PRO A 152 30.14 15.57 -14.34
CA PRO A 152 30.77 16.36 -13.28
C PRO A 152 29.70 17.01 -12.38
N GLY A 153 29.76 16.74 -11.08
CA GLY A 153 28.87 17.35 -10.07
C GLY A 153 27.64 16.52 -9.67
N ARG A 154 27.54 15.26 -10.10
CA ARG A 154 26.57 14.27 -9.61
C ARG A 154 27.24 13.09 -8.93
#